data_AF-A0A960GYL2-F1
#
_entry.id   AF-A0A960GYL2-F1
#
_cell.length_a   1.000
_cell.length_b   1.000
_cell.length_c   1.000
_cell.angle_alpha   90.00
_cell.angle_beta   90.00
_cell.angle_gamma   90.00
#
_symmetry.space_group_name_H-M   'P 1'
#
loop_
_entity.id
_entity.type
_entity.pdbx_description
1 polymer ?
#
loop_
_entity_poly.entity_id
_entity_poly.type
_entity_poly.pdbx_seq_one_letter_code
_entity_poly.pdbx_strand_id
1 'polypeptide(L)'
;MTSATIPGLDTAPTKHRGLLAWVQEVAELTQPDRVVFADGSEEEYQRLCEQLVAAGTFLPLSDSEEPSSYLARSEPSDVARVESRTFICSEREIDAGPTNNWMAPDEMRALMTDLYRGCMRGRTMYVVPFCMGPLGAEDPKLGVEITDSEYVVVSMRTMTRMGKAA
;
A
#
# COMPACT_ATOMS: atom_id res chain seq x y z
N MET A 1 15.07 -3.87 -14.03
CA MET A 1 16.02 -2.92 -13.39
C MET A 1 16.46 -3.56 -12.09
N THR A 2 17.72 -3.43 -11.69
CA THR A 2 18.07 -3.81 -10.31
C THR A 2 17.52 -2.74 -9.37
N SER A 3 17.09 -3.13 -8.18
CA SER A 3 16.53 -2.26 -7.13
C SER A 3 17.41 -1.05 -6.85
N ALA A 4 18.74 -1.19 -6.90
CA ALA A 4 19.70 -0.09 -6.75
C ALA A 4 19.56 1.04 -7.80
N THR A 5 18.82 0.82 -8.90
CA THR A 5 18.61 1.79 -9.99
C THR A 5 17.17 2.27 -10.11
N ILE A 6 16.24 1.77 -9.27
CA ILE A 6 14.85 2.22 -9.30
C ILE A 6 14.76 3.62 -8.68
N PRO A 7 14.27 4.64 -9.41
CA PRO A 7 14.18 6.01 -8.91
C PRO A 7 13.42 6.11 -7.58
N GLY A 8 13.96 6.91 -6.64
CA GLY A 8 13.33 7.22 -5.36
C GLY A 8 13.83 6.36 -4.19
N LEU A 9 14.52 5.24 -4.46
CA LEU A 9 15.20 4.46 -3.42
C LEU A 9 16.50 5.10 -2.94
N ASP A 10 17.16 5.87 -3.82
CA ASP A 10 18.36 6.65 -3.52
C ASP A 10 18.09 7.82 -2.57
N THR A 11 16.85 8.32 -2.54
CA THR A 11 16.41 9.44 -1.70
C THR A 11 15.46 9.01 -0.57
N ALA A 12 15.44 7.74 -0.19
CA ALA A 12 14.52 7.22 0.81
C ALA A 12 14.66 7.98 2.16
N PRO A 13 13.57 8.57 2.71
CA PRO A 13 13.63 9.49 3.84
C PRO A 13 13.68 8.78 5.21
N THR A 14 14.44 7.70 5.33
CA THR A 14 14.53 6.92 6.57
C THR A 14 15.94 6.38 6.81
N LYS A 15 16.30 6.23 8.08
CA LYS A 15 17.52 5.55 8.53
C LYS A 15 17.25 4.10 8.95
N HIS A 16 15.99 3.66 8.92
CA HIS A 16 15.60 2.34 9.38
C HIS A 16 16.03 1.27 8.36
N ARG A 17 17.17 0.63 8.61
CA ARG A 17 17.79 -0.32 7.67
C ARG A 17 16.92 -1.52 7.31
N GLY A 18 16.13 -2.06 8.25
CA GLY A 18 15.23 -3.19 8.00
C GLY A 18 14.15 -2.86 6.97
N LEU A 19 13.39 -1.78 7.19
CA LEU A 19 12.47 -1.18 6.23
C LEU A 19 13.11 -0.95 4.86
N LEU A 20 14.28 -0.32 4.78
CA LEU A 20 14.93 -0.08 3.49
C LEU A 20 15.26 -1.37 2.74
N ALA A 21 15.80 -2.37 3.43
CA ALA A 21 16.12 -3.66 2.83
C ALA A 21 14.85 -4.36 2.32
N TRP A 22 13.77 -4.32 3.10
CA TRP A 22 12.49 -4.91 2.69
C TRP A 22 11.87 -4.18 1.48
N VAL A 23 11.88 -2.84 1.47
CA VAL A 23 11.39 -2.07 0.31
C VAL A 23 12.20 -2.39 -0.95
N GLN A 24 13.52 -2.52 -0.83
CA GLN A 24 14.39 -2.91 -1.95
C GLN A 24 14.08 -4.31 -2.47
N GLU A 25 13.87 -5.28 -1.57
CA GLU A 25 13.48 -6.65 -1.93
C GLU A 25 12.14 -6.66 -2.69
N VAL A 26 11.14 -5.95 -2.18
CA VAL A 26 9.83 -5.87 -2.82
C VAL A 26 9.92 -5.17 -4.18
N ALA A 27 10.64 -4.05 -4.28
CA ALA A 27 10.81 -3.33 -5.54
C ALA A 27 11.56 -4.18 -6.59
N GLU A 28 12.55 -4.98 -6.18
CA GLU A 28 13.21 -5.93 -7.06
C GLU A 28 12.23 -6.98 -7.60
N LEU A 29 11.34 -7.51 -6.74
CA LEU A 29 10.35 -8.50 -7.16
C LEU A 29 9.28 -7.89 -8.08
N THR A 30 8.71 -6.75 -7.70
CA THR A 30 7.52 -6.17 -8.35
C THR A 30 7.84 -5.29 -9.56
N GLN A 31 9.10 -4.84 -9.70
CA GLN A 31 9.62 -4.04 -10.81
C GLN A 31 8.79 -2.77 -11.11
N PRO A 32 8.59 -1.86 -10.13
CA PRO A 32 7.93 -0.58 -10.37
C PRO A 32 8.81 0.38 -11.17
N ASP A 33 8.20 1.40 -11.76
CA ASP A 33 8.93 2.44 -12.51
C ASP A 33 9.66 3.41 -11.58
N ARG A 34 9.14 3.60 -10.36
CA ARG A 34 9.73 4.40 -9.28
C ARG A 34 9.13 4.02 -7.93
N VAL A 35 9.82 4.40 -6.85
CA VAL A 35 9.37 4.25 -5.48
C VAL A 35 9.11 5.62 -4.85
N VAL A 36 8.00 5.78 -4.13
CA VAL A 36 7.64 7.00 -3.41
C VAL A 36 7.35 6.65 -1.95
N PHE A 37 7.96 7.37 -1.01
CA PHE A 37 7.61 7.26 0.41
C PHE A 37 6.56 8.31 0.74
N ALA A 38 5.35 7.87 1.07
CA ALA A 38 4.24 8.76 1.40
C ALA A 38 4.51 9.49 2.72
N ASP A 39 4.32 10.80 2.73
CA ASP A 39 4.59 11.67 3.88
C ASP A 39 3.33 12.12 4.63
N GLY A 40 2.15 11.92 4.04
CA GLY A 40 0.84 12.21 4.65
C GLY A 40 0.47 13.70 4.67
N SER A 41 1.27 14.56 4.03
CA SER A 41 1.03 15.99 3.95
C SER A 41 -0.22 16.33 3.13
N GLU A 42 -0.73 17.56 3.29
CA GLU A 42 -1.84 18.05 2.46
C GLU A 42 -1.41 18.22 1.00
N GLU A 43 -0.18 18.69 0.76
CA GLU A 43 0.36 18.83 -0.61
C GLU A 43 0.42 17.48 -1.33
N GLU A 44 0.90 16.43 -0.66
CA GLU A 44 0.87 15.08 -1.22
C GLU A 44 -0.56 14.62 -1.50
N TYR A 45 -1.49 14.83 -0.56
CA TYR A 45 -2.88 14.44 -0.71
C TYR A 45 -3.54 15.11 -1.92
N GLN A 46 -3.38 16.42 -2.07
CA GLN A 46 -3.93 17.17 -3.20
C GLN A 46 -3.34 16.69 -4.53
N ARG A 47 -2.01 16.53 -4.59
CA ARG A 47 -1.32 16.00 -5.77
C ARG A 47 -1.82 14.62 -6.18
N LEU A 48 -2.04 13.71 -5.22
CA LEU A 48 -2.56 12.37 -5.51
C LEU A 48 -4.03 12.42 -5.96
N CYS A 49 -4.85 13.29 -5.35
CA CYS A 49 -6.23 13.48 -5.78
C CYS A 49 -6.32 14.00 -7.21
N GLU A 50 -5.48 14.96 -7.60
CA GLU A 50 -5.39 15.47 -8.97
C GLU A 50 -4.98 14.37 -9.96
N GLN A 51 -4.00 13.54 -9.59
CA GLN A 51 -3.57 12.39 -10.39
C GLN A 51 -4.72 11.39 -10.60
N LEU A 52 -5.47 11.08 -9.54
CA LEU A 52 -6.62 10.18 -9.58
C LEU A 52 -7.79 10.75 -10.42
N VAL A 53 -8.01 12.06 -10.39
CA VAL A 53 -8.99 12.74 -11.26
C VAL A 53 -8.53 12.66 -12.72
N ALA A 54 -7.26 12.96 -13.00
CA ALA A 54 -6.69 12.87 -14.35
C ALA A 54 -6.74 11.44 -14.91
N ALA A 55 -6.57 10.44 -14.04
CA ALA A 55 -6.69 9.01 -14.39
C ALA A 55 -8.15 8.53 -14.53
N GLY A 56 -9.14 9.38 -14.22
CA GLY A 56 -10.57 9.04 -14.25
C GLY A 56 -11.02 8.11 -13.11
N THR A 57 -10.16 7.86 -12.11
CA THR A 57 -10.51 7.09 -10.92
C THR A 57 -11.40 7.90 -9.98
N PHE A 58 -11.13 9.20 -9.87
CA PHE A 58 -11.93 10.14 -9.08
C PHE A 58 -12.76 11.08 -9.94
N LEU A 59 -13.96 11.36 -9.43
CA LEU A 59 -14.81 12.46 -9.86
C LEU A 59 -14.94 13.45 -8.69
N PRO A 60 -14.57 14.72 -8.86
CA PRO A 60 -14.77 15.72 -7.80
C PRO A 60 -16.27 15.90 -7.53
N LEU A 61 -16.64 16.04 -6.25
CA LEU A 61 -18.03 16.24 -5.83
C LEU A 61 -18.42 17.71 -5.68
N SER A 62 -17.46 18.63 -5.82
CA SER A 62 -17.67 20.07 -5.83
C SER A 62 -16.94 20.72 -7.00
N ASP A 63 -17.46 21.85 -7.46
CA ASP A 63 -16.86 22.69 -8.49
C ASP A 63 -15.77 23.63 -7.94
N SER A 64 -15.29 23.41 -6.71
CA SER A 64 -14.20 24.20 -6.12
C SER A 64 -12.87 23.85 -6.77
N GLU A 65 -11.95 24.83 -6.84
CA GLU A 65 -10.60 24.59 -7.37
C GLU A 65 -9.83 23.53 -6.56
N GLU A 66 -10.14 23.42 -5.27
CA GLU A 66 -9.66 22.35 -4.39
C GLU A 66 -10.87 21.56 -3.83
N PRO A 67 -11.36 20.52 -4.52
CA PRO A 67 -12.44 19.69 -3.99
C PRO A 67 -11.93 18.87 -2.80
N SER A 68 -12.66 18.90 -1.70
CA SER A 68 -12.32 18.13 -0.49
C SER A 68 -12.96 16.74 -0.47
N SER A 69 -13.74 16.39 -1.50
CA SER A 69 -14.49 15.14 -1.58
C SER A 69 -14.59 14.63 -3.01
N TYR A 70 -14.50 13.31 -3.15
CA TYR A 70 -14.38 12.62 -4.43
C TYR A 70 -15.26 11.38 -4.46
N LEU A 71 -15.72 11.02 -5.66
CA LEU A 71 -16.40 9.76 -5.95
C LEU A 71 -15.48 8.87 -6.79
N ALA A 72 -15.21 7.66 -6.29
CA ALA A 72 -14.65 6.56 -7.08
C ALA A 72 -15.73 5.53 -7.41
N ARG A 73 -15.65 4.94 -8.60
CA ARG A 73 -16.50 3.80 -9.01
C ARG A 73 -15.58 2.65 -9.36
N SER A 74 -15.59 1.61 -8.54
CA SER A 74 -14.75 0.43 -8.76
C SER A 74 -15.27 -0.42 -9.93
N GLU A 75 -14.45 -1.38 -10.33
CA GLU A 75 -14.86 -2.38 -11.32
C GLU A 75 -15.93 -3.32 -10.71
N PRO A 76 -17.00 -3.69 -11.44
CA PRO A 76 -18.11 -4.50 -10.89
C PRO A 76 -17.75 -5.83 -10.22
N SER A 77 -16.62 -6.44 -10.55
CA SER A 77 -16.06 -7.65 -9.95
C SER A 77 -15.30 -7.38 -8.64
N ASP A 78 -14.98 -6.13 -8.34
CA ASP A 78 -14.27 -5.70 -7.12
C ASP A 78 -15.07 -4.64 -6.36
N VAL A 79 -16.13 -5.09 -5.67
CA VAL A 79 -17.09 -4.22 -4.97
C VAL A 79 -17.23 -4.55 -3.49
N ALA A 80 -16.57 -5.61 -3.02
CA ALA A 80 -16.67 -6.09 -1.67
C ALA A 80 -15.47 -6.96 -1.29
N ARG A 81 -15.31 -7.18 0.01
CA ARG A 81 -14.33 -8.14 0.52
C ARG A 81 -14.65 -9.56 0.04
N VAL A 82 -13.65 -10.26 -0.48
CA VAL A 82 -13.76 -11.64 -0.99
C VAL A 82 -13.36 -12.65 0.09
N GLU A 83 -14.31 -13.03 0.96
CA GLU A 83 -14.03 -13.89 2.13
C GLU A 83 -13.41 -15.23 1.74
N SER A 84 -13.87 -15.85 0.65
CA SER A 84 -13.34 -17.12 0.13
C SER A 84 -11.90 -17.05 -0.38
N ARG A 85 -11.34 -15.85 -0.51
CA ARG A 85 -9.94 -15.60 -0.91
C ARG A 85 -9.13 -14.92 0.21
N THR A 86 -9.67 -14.87 1.42
CA THR A 86 -8.99 -14.36 2.62
C THR A 86 -8.47 -15.54 3.43
N PHE A 87 -7.17 -15.58 3.74
CA PHE A 87 -6.51 -16.74 4.37
C PHE A 87 -5.78 -16.37 5.65
N ILE A 88 -5.77 -17.30 6.61
CA ILE A 88 -4.86 -17.31 7.76
C ILE A 88 -3.84 -18.41 7.50
N CYS A 89 -2.60 -18.03 7.16
CA CYS A 89 -1.53 -18.97 6.80
C CYS A 89 -0.59 -19.25 7.99
N SER A 90 -1.13 -19.75 9.09
CA SER A 90 -0.34 -20.24 10.22
C SER A 90 0.47 -21.49 9.84
N GLU A 91 1.55 -21.79 10.57
CA GLU A 91 2.37 -22.99 10.32
C GLU A 91 1.55 -24.29 10.34
N ARG A 92 0.57 -24.36 11.24
CA ARG A 92 -0.35 -25.51 11.35
C ARG A 92 -1.77 -25.04 11.11
N GLU A 93 -2.55 -25.87 10.42
CA GLU A 93 -3.96 -25.61 10.11
C GLU A 93 -4.82 -25.41 11.36
N ILE A 94 -4.54 -26.17 12.43
CA ILE A 94 -5.30 -26.07 13.69
C ILE A 94 -5.20 -24.69 14.34
N ASP A 95 -4.10 -23.95 14.10
CA ASP A 95 -3.91 -22.61 14.65
C ASP A 95 -4.70 -21.54 13.86
N ALA A 96 -5.10 -21.84 12.61
CA ALA A 96 -6.11 -21.06 11.89
C ALA A 96 -7.51 -21.42 12.37
N GLY A 97 -7.77 -22.72 12.57
CA GLY A 97 -9.02 -23.21 13.15
C GLY A 97 -10.21 -23.19 12.18
N PRO A 98 -11.39 -23.67 12.65
CA PRO A 98 -12.52 -24.02 11.77
C PRO A 98 -13.27 -22.80 11.19
N THR A 99 -12.95 -21.59 11.64
CA THR A 99 -13.60 -20.34 11.18
C THR A 99 -12.83 -19.65 10.06
N ASN A 100 -11.66 -20.18 9.67
CA ASN A 100 -10.73 -19.54 8.75
C ASN A 100 -10.42 -20.42 7.55
N ASN A 101 -10.08 -19.78 6.42
CA ASN A 101 -9.47 -20.49 5.30
C ASN A 101 -7.97 -20.64 5.57
N TRP A 102 -7.44 -21.84 5.42
CA TRP A 102 -6.02 -22.12 5.63
C TRP A 102 -5.37 -22.64 4.34
N MET A 103 -4.11 -22.28 4.16
CA MET A 103 -3.19 -22.83 3.18
C MET A 103 -1.80 -22.87 3.84
N ALA A 104 -0.99 -23.86 3.52
CA ALA A 104 0.37 -23.93 4.03
C ALA A 104 1.14 -22.64 3.68
N PRO A 105 1.89 -22.04 4.63
CA PRO A 105 2.53 -20.75 4.41
C PRO A 105 3.53 -20.77 3.25
N ASP A 106 4.27 -21.86 3.07
CA ASP A 106 5.25 -21.98 1.97
C ASP A 106 4.56 -22.10 0.60
N GLU A 107 3.41 -22.78 0.54
CA GLU A 107 2.58 -22.87 -0.67
C GLU A 107 2.00 -21.50 -1.03
N MET A 108 1.43 -20.78 -0.05
CA MET A 108 0.90 -19.44 -0.26
C MET A 108 1.99 -18.47 -0.70
N ARG A 109 3.17 -18.51 -0.03
CA ARG A 109 4.31 -17.65 -0.41
C ARG A 109 4.78 -17.94 -1.83
N ALA A 110 4.93 -19.21 -2.21
CA ALA A 110 5.34 -19.57 -3.58
C ALA A 110 4.34 -19.04 -4.62
N LEU A 111 3.03 -19.23 -4.38
CA LEU A 111 1.96 -18.74 -5.25
C LEU A 111 1.98 -17.20 -5.35
N MET A 112 2.01 -16.50 -4.22
CA MET A 112 1.96 -15.04 -4.20
C MET A 112 3.24 -14.40 -4.75
N THR A 113 4.41 -14.96 -4.47
CA THR A 113 5.68 -14.48 -5.04
C THR A 113 5.68 -14.58 -6.56
N ASP A 114 5.06 -15.60 -7.15
CA ASP A 114 4.89 -15.69 -8.60
C ASP A 114 3.97 -14.59 -9.12
N LEU A 115 2.81 -14.38 -8.48
CA LEU A 115 1.86 -13.31 -8.83
C LEU A 115 2.47 -11.91 -8.71
N TYR A 116 3.28 -11.67 -7.68
CA TYR A 116 3.93 -10.37 -7.45
C TYR A 116 5.06 -10.07 -8.44
N ARG A 117 5.60 -11.09 -9.12
CA ARG A 117 6.75 -10.91 -10.01
C ARG A 117 6.40 -9.97 -11.16
N GLY A 118 6.96 -8.77 -11.13
CA GLY A 118 6.73 -7.75 -12.15
C GLY A 118 5.33 -7.14 -12.14
N CYS A 119 4.54 -7.32 -11.08
CA CYS A 119 3.14 -6.87 -11.06
C CYS A 119 2.99 -5.34 -11.07
N MET A 120 4.04 -4.59 -10.68
CA MET A 120 4.03 -3.12 -10.59
C MET A 120 4.68 -2.44 -11.79
N ARG A 121 5.01 -3.17 -12.87
CA ARG A 121 5.57 -2.57 -14.09
C ARG A 121 4.68 -1.46 -14.64
N GLY A 122 5.25 -0.30 -14.95
CA GLY A 122 4.49 0.85 -15.43
C GLY A 122 3.78 1.64 -14.32
N ARG A 123 4.03 1.33 -13.04
CA ARG A 123 3.38 1.96 -11.89
C ARG A 123 4.39 2.52 -10.89
N THR A 124 3.93 3.52 -10.13
CA THR A 124 4.63 3.97 -8.92
C THR A 124 4.36 2.96 -7.80
N MET A 125 5.41 2.53 -7.09
CA MET A 125 5.26 1.81 -5.83
C MET A 125 5.31 2.80 -4.66
N TYR A 126 4.23 2.91 -3.91
CA TYR A 126 4.15 3.72 -2.70
C TYR A 126 4.52 2.90 -1.48
N VAL A 127 5.36 3.47 -0.63
CA VAL A 127 5.67 2.98 0.72
C VAL A 127 4.93 3.88 1.69
N VAL A 128 3.96 3.34 2.41
CA VAL A 128 2.98 4.09 3.22
C VAL A 128 3.16 3.73 4.70
N PRO A 129 3.97 4.50 5.46
CA PRO A 129 4.07 4.33 6.91
C PRO A 129 2.79 4.78 7.60
N PHE A 130 2.35 4.06 8.63
CA PHE A 130 1.20 4.46 9.42
C PHE A 130 1.27 3.95 10.87
N CYS A 131 0.54 4.64 11.75
CA CYS A 131 0.32 4.22 13.12
C CYS A 131 -1.16 3.89 13.38
N MET A 132 -1.40 2.74 14.00
CA MET A 132 -2.70 2.32 14.49
C MET A 132 -2.91 2.82 15.92
N GLY A 133 -3.96 3.62 16.12
CA GLY A 133 -4.22 4.32 17.38
C GLY A 133 -3.42 5.62 17.53
N PRO A 134 -3.44 6.24 18.73
CA PRO A 134 -2.72 7.49 18.99
C PRO A 134 -1.19 7.32 18.93
N LEU A 135 -0.50 8.32 18.36
CA LEU A 135 0.97 8.32 18.23
C LEU A 135 1.71 8.31 19.57
N GLY A 136 1.11 8.86 20.63
CA GLY A 136 1.70 8.95 21.96
C GLY A 136 1.46 7.71 22.85
N ALA A 137 1.04 6.58 22.29
CA ALA A 137 0.90 5.34 23.04
C ALA A 137 2.27 4.86 23.57
N GLU A 138 2.28 4.10 24.67
CA GLU A 138 3.53 3.54 25.23
C GLU A 138 4.19 2.53 24.28
N ASP A 139 3.38 1.78 23.54
CA ASP A 139 3.79 0.77 22.55
C ASP A 139 2.94 0.93 21.28
N PRO A 140 3.24 1.96 20.46
CA PRO A 140 2.45 2.27 19.27
C PRO A 140 2.57 1.14 18.24
N LYS A 141 1.43 0.75 17.66
CA LYS A 141 1.37 -0.30 16.64
C LYS A 141 1.58 0.32 15.27
N LEU A 142 2.85 0.34 14.87
CA LEU A 142 3.31 0.84 13.58
C LEU A 142 3.14 -0.21 12.48
N GLY A 143 2.89 0.26 11.27
CA GLY A 143 2.83 -0.53 10.06
C GLY A 143 3.38 0.22 8.86
N VAL A 144 3.76 -0.53 7.83
CA VAL A 144 4.07 0.02 6.51
C VAL A 144 3.34 -0.82 5.48
N GLU A 145 2.50 -0.17 4.67
CA GLU A 145 1.87 -0.80 3.52
C GLU A 145 2.64 -0.43 2.26
N ILE A 146 2.94 -1.42 1.41
CA ILE A 146 3.43 -1.18 0.05
C ILE A 146 2.26 -1.40 -0.91
N THR A 147 2.00 -0.41 -1.75
CA THR A 147 0.89 -0.44 -2.71
C THR A 147 1.28 0.27 -4.00
N ASP A 148 0.73 -0.17 -5.13
CA ASP A 148 0.83 0.52 -6.42
C ASP A 148 -0.46 1.30 -6.78
N SER A 149 -1.36 1.45 -5.80
CA SER A 149 -2.64 2.13 -5.94
C SER A 149 -2.65 3.46 -5.20
N GLU A 150 -2.68 4.56 -5.96
CA GLU A 150 -2.83 5.93 -5.42
C GLU A 150 -4.12 6.08 -4.59
N TYR A 151 -5.21 5.42 -5.00
CA TYR A 151 -6.48 5.38 -4.28
C TYR A 151 -6.31 4.82 -2.85
N VAL A 152 -5.49 3.77 -2.71
CA VAL A 152 -5.17 3.18 -1.41
C VAL A 152 -4.40 4.18 -0.56
N VAL A 153 -3.39 4.87 -1.09
CA VAL A 153 -2.61 5.88 -0.34
C VAL A 153 -3.50 7.00 0.20
N VAL A 154 -4.37 7.56 -0.65
CA VAL A 154 -5.33 8.61 -0.29
C VAL A 154 -6.29 8.14 0.81
N SER A 155 -6.79 6.91 0.69
CA SER A 155 -7.70 6.32 1.68
C SER A 155 -6.97 6.06 3.01
N MET A 156 -5.75 5.51 2.96
CA MET A 156 -4.92 5.22 4.13
C MET A 156 -4.57 6.48 4.92
N ARG A 157 -4.37 7.62 4.26
CA ARG A 157 -4.22 8.93 4.91
C ARG A 157 -5.40 9.25 5.85
N THR A 158 -6.61 8.95 5.41
CA THR A 158 -7.83 9.23 6.18
C THR A 158 -8.05 8.19 7.28
N MET A 159 -7.82 6.91 6.97
CA MET A 159 -8.15 5.80 7.85
C MET A 159 -7.12 5.56 8.96
N THR A 160 -5.90 6.06 8.80
CA THR A 160 -4.79 5.84 9.72
C THR A 160 -4.06 7.15 10.03
N ARG A 161 -3.11 7.13 10.99
CA ARG A 161 -2.17 8.24 11.16
C ARG A 161 -1.00 7.96 10.23
N MET A 162 -1.11 8.43 8.99
CA MET A 162 -0.19 8.11 7.91
C MET A 162 0.99 9.10 7.83
N GLY A 163 2.12 8.62 7.30
CA GLY A 163 3.20 9.46 6.83
C GLY A 163 4.25 9.79 7.88
N LYS A 164 4.85 10.98 7.80
CA LYS A 164 6.02 11.38 8.61
C LYS A 164 5.80 11.33 10.12
N ALA A 165 4.55 11.42 10.56
CA ALA A 165 4.21 11.38 11.98
C ALA A 165 4.26 9.96 12.58
N ALA A 166 4.26 8.92 11.74
CA ALA A 166 4.30 7.50 12.12
C ALA A 166 5.73 6.93 12.13
#